data_AF-A0A0B1S5R5-F1
#
_entry.id   AF-A0A0B1S5R5-F1
#
_cell.length_a   1.000
_cell.length_b   1.000
_cell.length_c   1.000
_cell.angle_alpha   90.00
_cell.angle_beta   90.00
_cell.angle_gamma   90.00
#
_symmetry.space_group_name_H-M   'P 1'
#
loop_
_entity.id
_entity.type
_entity.pdbx_description
1 polymer ?
#
loop_
_entity_poly.entity_id
_entity_poly.type
_entity_poly.pdbx_seq_one_letter_code
_entity_poly.pdbx_strand_id
1 'polypeptide(L)'
;MISTHINSEEMFESVLEGYRNYNAKQGTAVIKLVFLILMNQNIDQLGCCYNLCLAYLRTLFQVDGLSDKFNNVAFSLSDILQVIRPQVSLHFNFMIDIEWLIQQYPAPCRQSPMVLVVGEKMGSDKRSLQQEISANKWSNVSVHGARLPLPFGTHHTKLSIFESETGLHIIVSTANLIEGDWDQKTQCFYYASGPFLNSESAATESGFSKDLCDYLSEYHLSDLTYWIDRIKNCDLSDISDRLVFSVPGYHQVPRLNKYGHPSLAQLLRNRPVPERNARRLFLAQCSSIGSLGAKRETWLLPQFLHSLQGAKEPGLVFELCRGFFSSIHALKMYVTH
;
A
#
# COMPACT_ATOMS: atom_id res chain seq x y z
N MET A 1 16.61 -34.72 15.06
CA MET A 1 17.68 -33.87 14.53
C MET A 1 17.56 -33.86 13.02
N ILE A 2 16.89 -32.86 12.46
CA ILE A 2 16.89 -32.58 11.02
C ILE A 2 17.41 -31.15 10.90
N SER A 3 18.53 -31.00 10.22
CA SER A 3 19.21 -29.73 9.99
C SER A 3 18.32 -28.83 9.13
N THR A 4 17.90 -27.69 9.68
CA THR A 4 17.20 -26.63 8.94
C THR A 4 18.11 -25.43 8.73
N HIS A 5 19.35 -25.67 8.31
CA HIS A 5 20.13 -24.63 7.65
C HIS A 5 19.59 -24.49 6.22
N ILE A 6 18.50 -23.74 6.07
CA ILE A 6 18.16 -23.16 4.78
C ILE A 6 19.04 -21.94 4.63
N ASN A 7 19.92 -21.95 3.62
CA ASN A 7 20.75 -20.80 3.29
C ASN A 7 19.82 -19.65 2.86
N SER A 8 19.70 -18.63 3.71
CA SER A 8 18.82 -17.49 3.48
C SER A 8 19.20 -16.70 2.24
N GLU A 9 20.49 -16.70 1.84
CA GLU A 9 20.92 -16.08 0.58
C GLU A 9 20.38 -16.84 -0.64
N GLU A 10 20.43 -18.17 -0.61
CA GLU A 10 19.99 -19.01 -1.71
C GLU A 10 18.46 -18.95 -1.91
N MET A 11 17.70 -18.86 -0.81
CA MET A 11 16.26 -18.61 -0.89
C MET A 11 15.96 -17.19 -1.42
N PHE A 12 16.72 -16.19 -0.97
CA PHE A 12 16.55 -14.80 -1.42
C PHE A 12 16.87 -14.65 -2.91
N GLU A 13 17.95 -15.26 -3.39
CA GLU A 13 18.29 -15.32 -4.81
C GLU A 13 17.21 -16.05 -5.62
N SER A 14 16.66 -17.16 -5.11
CA SER A 14 15.57 -17.87 -5.77
C SER A 14 14.26 -17.04 -5.84
N VAL A 15 13.96 -16.26 -4.81
CA VAL A 15 12.82 -15.32 -4.80
C VAL A 15 13.07 -14.17 -5.78
N LEU A 16 14.28 -13.60 -5.79
CA LEU A 16 14.69 -12.57 -6.74
C LEU A 16 14.66 -13.08 -8.18
N GLU A 17 15.08 -14.32 -8.42
CA GLU A 17 15.06 -14.96 -9.73
C GLU A 17 13.63 -15.29 -10.18
N GLY A 18 12.76 -15.72 -9.26
CA GLY A 18 11.32 -15.84 -9.50
C GLY A 18 10.68 -14.50 -9.86
N TYR A 19 11.06 -13.42 -9.17
CA TYR A 19 10.66 -12.06 -9.51
C TYR A 19 11.19 -11.64 -10.88
N ARG A 20 12.47 -11.85 -11.20
CA ARG A 20 13.07 -11.53 -12.51
C ARG A 20 12.38 -12.26 -13.66
N ASN A 21 12.03 -13.53 -13.46
CA ASN A 21 11.39 -14.36 -14.49
C ASN A 21 9.93 -13.95 -14.75
N TYR A 22 9.19 -13.46 -13.75
CA TYR A 22 7.84 -12.92 -13.95
C TYR A 22 7.87 -11.50 -14.53
N ASN A 23 8.94 -10.76 -14.26
CA ASN A 23 9.03 -9.31 -14.46
C ASN A 23 9.87 -8.91 -15.69
N ALA A 24 10.30 -9.84 -16.55
CA ALA A 24 11.06 -9.48 -17.75
C ALA A 24 10.27 -8.57 -18.72
N LYS A 25 8.95 -8.72 -18.80
CA LYS A 25 8.09 -7.87 -19.65
C LYS A 25 7.66 -6.56 -18.98
N GLN A 26 7.43 -6.58 -17.67
CA GLN A 26 7.04 -5.39 -16.89
C GLN A 26 8.26 -4.53 -16.52
N GLY A 27 9.35 -5.13 -16.05
CA GLY A 27 10.63 -4.46 -15.78
C GLY A 27 11.27 -3.80 -17.01
N THR A 28 11.14 -4.39 -18.20
CA THR A 28 11.60 -3.73 -19.45
C THR A 28 10.78 -2.48 -19.78
N ALA A 29 9.48 -2.46 -19.44
CA ALA A 29 8.61 -1.32 -19.66
C ALA A 29 8.88 -0.18 -18.64
N VAL A 30 9.11 -0.53 -17.37
CA VAL A 30 9.47 0.42 -16.30
C VAL A 30 10.85 1.04 -16.54
N ILE A 31 11.85 0.24 -16.89
CA ILE A 31 13.19 0.74 -17.20
C ILE A 31 13.15 1.64 -18.45
N LYS A 32 12.38 1.28 -19.49
CA LYS A 32 12.21 2.17 -20.66
C LYS A 32 11.54 3.49 -20.32
N LEU A 33 10.53 3.49 -19.46
CA LEU A 33 9.81 4.70 -19.05
C LEU A 33 10.71 5.64 -18.23
N VAL A 34 11.46 5.10 -17.27
CA VAL A 34 12.42 5.86 -16.46
C VAL A 34 13.56 6.41 -17.33
N PHE A 35 14.05 5.63 -18.30
CA PHE A 35 15.09 6.09 -19.24
C PHE A 35 14.59 7.22 -20.16
N LEU A 36 13.32 7.19 -20.57
CA LEU A 36 12.69 8.25 -21.37
C LEU A 36 12.44 9.53 -20.55
N ILE A 37 11.99 9.39 -19.30
CA ILE A 37 11.77 10.51 -18.37
C ILE A 37 13.09 11.21 -18.01
N LEU A 38 14.18 10.45 -17.76
CA LEU A 38 15.49 11.00 -17.41
C LEU A 38 16.21 11.68 -18.59
N MET A 39 15.85 11.35 -19.84
CA MET A 39 16.52 11.87 -21.04
C MET A 39 15.89 13.13 -21.64
N ASN A 40 14.82 13.67 -21.03
CA ASN A 40 14.23 14.97 -21.36
C ASN A 40 13.95 15.18 -22.87
N GLN A 41 13.54 14.12 -23.57
CA GLN A 41 13.20 14.17 -25.00
C GLN A 41 11.69 14.40 -25.17
N ASN A 42 11.33 15.28 -26.12
CA ASN A 42 9.98 15.81 -26.38
C ASN A 42 8.84 14.82 -26.09
N ILE A 43 8.10 15.14 -25.03
CA ILE A 43 7.02 14.35 -24.42
C ILE A 43 5.75 14.32 -25.31
N ASP A 44 5.66 15.21 -26.30
CA ASP A 44 4.46 15.38 -27.15
C ASP A 44 4.22 14.23 -28.17
N GLN A 45 5.15 13.29 -28.35
CA GLN A 45 5.00 12.19 -29.32
C GLN A 45 4.53 10.85 -28.73
N LEU A 46 4.36 10.72 -27.41
CA LEU A 46 4.16 9.43 -26.73
C LEU A 46 2.75 9.18 -26.17
N GLY A 47 1.72 9.64 -26.90
CA GLY A 47 0.33 9.33 -26.58
C GLY A 47 0.08 7.86 -26.19
N CYS A 48 -0.91 7.62 -25.33
CA CYS A 48 -1.40 6.33 -24.82
C CYS A 48 -0.40 5.44 -24.03
N CYS A 49 0.90 5.41 -24.36
CA CYS A 49 1.89 4.56 -23.68
C CYS A 49 2.35 5.08 -22.30
N TYR A 50 2.26 6.39 -22.05
CA TYR A 50 2.63 7.01 -20.77
C TYR A 50 1.67 6.61 -19.64
N ASN A 51 0.36 6.58 -19.93
CA ASN A 51 -0.69 6.23 -18.96
C ASN A 51 -0.75 4.71 -18.70
N LEU A 52 -0.40 3.88 -19.69
CA LEU A 52 -0.47 2.42 -19.55
C LEU A 52 0.62 1.83 -18.62
N CYS A 53 1.76 2.49 -18.47
CA CYS A 53 2.93 1.91 -17.81
C CYS A 53 3.08 2.33 -16.32
N LEU A 54 2.47 3.45 -15.94
CA LEU A 54 2.34 3.85 -14.53
C LEU A 54 1.23 3.06 -13.81
N ALA A 55 0.25 2.49 -14.52
CA ALA A 55 -0.95 1.91 -13.92
C ALA A 55 -0.74 0.69 -12.99
N TYR A 56 0.43 0.02 -12.99
CA TYR A 56 0.67 -1.19 -12.20
C TYR A 56 2.10 -1.31 -11.65
N LEU A 57 2.56 -0.29 -10.92
CA LEU A 57 3.87 -0.35 -10.29
C LEU A 57 3.78 -0.96 -8.87
N ARG A 58 4.46 -2.10 -8.71
CA ARG A 58 4.82 -2.66 -7.40
C ARG A 58 6.33 -2.51 -7.25
N THR A 59 6.75 -1.51 -6.48
CA THR A 59 8.14 -1.07 -6.48
C THR A 59 8.66 -0.92 -5.05
N LEU A 60 9.99 -0.95 -4.92
CA LEU A 60 10.69 -0.69 -3.67
C LEU A 60 11.05 0.79 -3.55
N PHE A 61 11.14 1.30 -2.32
CA PHE A 61 11.76 2.61 -2.09
C PHE A 61 13.28 2.50 -2.11
N GLN A 62 13.94 3.61 -2.46
CA GLN A 62 15.39 3.74 -2.44
C GLN A 62 15.91 3.48 -1.01
N VAL A 63 17.10 2.89 -0.90
CA VAL A 63 17.76 2.72 0.40
C VAL A 63 19.14 3.35 0.33
N ASP A 64 19.38 4.31 1.23
CA ASP A 64 20.63 5.02 1.36
C ASP A 64 21.75 4.10 1.84
N GLY A 65 22.95 4.33 1.30
CA GLY A 65 24.13 3.51 1.58
C GLY A 65 24.19 2.18 0.82
N LEU A 66 23.16 1.80 0.06
CA LEU A 66 23.26 0.72 -0.92
C LEU A 66 23.85 1.23 -2.24
N SER A 67 24.67 0.38 -2.87
CA SER A 67 25.22 0.67 -4.20
C SER A 67 24.11 0.81 -5.24
N ASP A 68 24.30 1.69 -6.23
CA ASP A 68 23.33 2.02 -7.30
C ASP A 68 22.68 0.80 -7.95
N LYS A 69 23.42 -0.31 -8.12
CA LYS A 69 22.88 -1.57 -8.67
C LYS A 69 21.61 -2.08 -7.96
N PHE A 70 21.42 -1.75 -6.69
CA PHE A 70 20.24 -2.12 -5.89
C PHE A 70 19.14 -1.04 -5.89
N ASN A 71 19.49 0.21 -6.22
CA ASN A 71 18.57 1.35 -6.27
C ASN A 71 18.09 1.71 -7.69
N ASN A 72 18.64 1.07 -8.73
CA ASN A 72 18.31 1.34 -10.13
C ASN A 72 16.81 1.22 -10.50
N VAL A 73 16.00 0.59 -9.65
CA VAL A 73 14.55 0.44 -9.82
C VAL A 73 13.77 0.89 -8.57
N ALA A 74 14.42 1.66 -7.71
CA ALA A 74 13.85 2.14 -6.46
C ALA A 74 13.58 3.66 -6.54
N PHE A 75 12.59 4.13 -5.80
CA PHE A 75 12.19 5.54 -5.84
C PHE A 75 12.18 6.14 -4.44
N SER A 76 12.62 7.38 -4.30
CA SER A 76 12.34 8.17 -3.09
C SER A 76 10.90 8.72 -3.13
N LEU A 77 10.41 9.25 -2.01
CA LEU A 77 9.14 9.98 -2.00
C LEU A 77 9.22 11.21 -2.92
N SER A 78 10.36 11.90 -2.92
CA SER A 78 10.56 13.10 -3.74
C SER A 78 10.49 12.80 -5.23
N ASP A 79 11.09 11.69 -5.70
CA ASP A 79 11.02 11.29 -7.11
C ASP A 79 9.57 11.10 -7.57
N ILE A 80 8.77 10.43 -6.74
CA ILE A 80 7.36 10.17 -7.02
C ILE A 80 6.57 11.49 -7.07
N LEU A 81 6.76 12.36 -6.09
CA LEU A 81 6.05 13.65 -6.02
C LEU A 81 6.48 14.63 -7.12
N GLN A 82 7.73 14.52 -7.60
CA GLN A 82 8.25 15.31 -8.71
C GLN A 82 7.57 14.95 -10.04
N VAL A 83 7.16 13.69 -10.20
CA VAL A 83 6.37 13.23 -11.36
C VAL A 83 4.90 13.59 -11.19
N ILE A 84 4.31 13.33 -10.01
CA ILE A 84 2.87 13.56 -9.76
C ILE A 84 2.52 15.06 -9.79
N ARG A 85 3.40 15.92 -9.24
CA ARG A 85 3.16 17.37 -9.09
C ARG A 85 1.77 17.68 -8.48
N PRO A 86 1.52 17.24 -7.25
CA PRO A 86 0.19 17.29 -6.64
C PRO A 86 -0.33 18.72 -6.45
N GLN A 87 -1.58 18.95 -6.86
CA GLN A 87 -2.34 20.17 -6.60
C GLN A 87 -3.08 20.08 -5.26
N VAL A 88 -3.51 18.89 -4.87
CA VAL A 88 -4.11 18.59 -3.55
C VAL A 88 -3.70 17.19 -3.13
N SER A 89 -3.51 16.96 -1.83
CA SER A 89 -3.05 15.66 -1.30
C SER A 89 -3.80 15.22 -0.04
N LEU A 90 -3.94 13.91 0.12
CA LEU A 90 -4.47 13.25 1.30
C LEU A 90 -3.51 12.15 1.74
N HIS A 91 -3.13 12.16 3.01
CA HIS A 91 -2.22 11.18 3.60
C HIS A 91 -2.81 10.53 4.84
N PHE A 92 -3.01 9.23 4.79
CA PHE A 92 -3.22 8.37 5.96
C PHE A 92 -1.86 7.84 6.40
N ASN A 93 -1.49 8.05 7.67
CA ASN A 93 -0.29 7.45 8.20
C ASN A 93 -0.32 7.26 9.72
N PHE A 94 0.54 6.35 10.20
CA PHE A 94 0.76 6.13 11.63
C PHE A 94 1.73 7.15 12.22
N MET A 95 2.81 7.49 11.51
CA MET A 95 3.76 8.54 11.91
C MET A 95 4.00 9.50 10.75
N ILE A 96 3.98 10.79 11.07
CA ILE A 96 4.20 11.90 10.15
C ILE A 96 5.12 12.91 10.82
N ASP A 97 6.20 13.24 10.12
CA ASP A 97 6.98 14.45 10.29
C ASP A 97 6.54 15.43 9.18
N ILE A 98 5.85 16.51 9.56
CA ILE A 98 5.22 17.41 8.60
C ILE A 98 6.28 18.23 7.85
N GLU A 99 7.30 18.70 8.56
CA GLU A 99 8.38 19.48 7.96
C GLU A 99 9.13 18.65 6.92
N TRP A 100 9.53 17.42 7.28
CA TRP A 100 10.18 16.50 6.35
C TRP A 100 9.27 16.18 5.16
N LEU A 101 7.98 15.91 5.40
CA LEU A 101 7.02 15.59 4.34
C LEU A 101 6.90 16.74 3.33
N ILE A 102 6.74 17.98 3.81
CA ILE A 102 6.65 19.18 2.95
C ILE A 102 7.93 19.32 2.12
N GLN A 103 9.10 19.00 2.66
CA GLN A 103 10.35 19.09 1.92
C GLN A 103 10.42 18.11 0.73
N GLN A 104 9.74 16.97 0.81
CA GLN A 104 9.66 15.99 -0.29
C GLN A 104 8.86 16.51 -1.49
N TYR A 105 7.94 17.45 -1.28
CA TYR A 105 7.17 18.06 -2.36
C TYR A 105 8.06 18.99 -3.21
N PRO A 106 7.90 18.98 -4.55
CA PRO A 106 8.50 19.98 -5.42
C PRO A 106 8.14 21.39 -4.94
N ALA A 107 9.08 22.33 -5.04
CA ALA A 107 8.90 23.68 -4.49
C ALA A 107 7.56 24.35 -4.88
N PRO A 108 7.05 24.25 -6.13
CA PRO A 108 5.75 24.82 -6.50
C PRO A 108 4.54 24.16 -5.81
N CYS A 109 4.66 22.92 -5.35
CA CYS A 109 3.58 22.13 -4.75
C CYS A 109 3.59 22.19 -3.21
N ARG A 110 4.59 22.81 -2.56
CA ARG A 110 4.69 22.84 -1.09
C ARG A 110 3.58 23.60 -0.39
N GLN A 111 2.89 24.48 -1.11
CA GLN A 111 1.75 25.26 -0.62
C GLN A 111 0.40 24.68 -1.06
N SER A 112 0.40 23.55 -1.78
CA SER A 112 -0.80 22.82 -2.15
C SER A 112 -1.57 22.36 -0.90
N PRO A 113 -2.91 22.36 -0.91
CA PRO A 113 -3.69 21.83 0.21
C PRO A 113 -3.35 20.36 0.51
N MET A 114 -3.20 20.06 1.81
CA MET A 114 -2.81 18.75 2.32
C MET A 114 -3.70 18.35 3.49
N VAL A 115 -4.33 17.19 3.38
CA VAL A 115 -5.14 16.60 4.44
C VAL A 115 -4.37 15.42 5.06
N LEU A 116 -4.17 15.44 6.36
CA LEU A 116 -3.52 14.37 7.12
C LEU A 116 -4.58 13.61 7.92
N VAL A 117 -4.51 12.28 7.93
CA VAL A 117 -5.35 11.41 8.76
C VAL A 117 -4.45 10.48 9.56
N VAL A 118 -4.48 10.66 10.88
CA VAL A 118 -3.63 9.92 11.83
C VAL A 118 -4.46 9.21 12.89
N GLY A 119 -3.83 8.35 13.69
CA GLY A 119 -4.47 7.71 14.83
C GLY A 119 -4.67 8.63 16.04
N GLU A 120 -5.15 8.05 17.14
CA GLU A 120 -5.31 8.75 18.42
C GLU A 120 -4.10 8.58 19.36
N LYS A 121 -3.33 7.49 19.23
CA LYS A 121 -2.30 7.06 20.18
C LYS A 121 -1.16 6.32 19.48
N MET A 122 -0.03 6.18 20.18
CA MET A 122 1.16 5.39 19.82
C MET A 122 1.98 5.88 18.61
N GLY A 123 1.39 6.66 17.71
CA GLY A 123 2.07 7.35 16.61
C GLY A 123 1.87 8.86 16.70
N SER A 124 1.89 9.54 15.55
CA SER A 124 1.47 10.94 15.47
C SER A 124 -0.02 11.04 15.81
N ASP A 125 -0.40 12.04 16.61
CA ASP A 125 -1.79 12.28 16.99
C ASP A 125 -2.28 13.64 16.49
N LYS A 126 -3.61 13.75 16.29
CA LYS A 126 -4.25 14.97 15.78
C LYS A 126 -3.89 16.22 16.59
N ARG A 127 -3.85 16.13 17.92
CA ARG A 127 -3.67 17.31 18.78
C ARG A 127 -2.25 17.86 18.62
N SER A 128 -1.25 16.99 18.70
CA SER A 128 0.16 17.39 18.58
C SER A 128 0.44 17.98 17.19
N LEU A 129 -0.01 17.32 16.11
CA LEU A 129 0.15 17.84 14.75
C LEU A 129 -0.58 19.17 14.53
N GLN A 130 -1.80 19.34 15.08
CA GLN A 130 -2.55 20.60 14.96
C GLN A 130 -1.82 21.77 15.63
N GLN A 131 -1.15 21.52 16.77
CA GLN A 131 -0.33 22.52 17.47
C GLN A 131 0.89 22.90 16.63
N GLU A 132 1.60 21.91 16.06
CA GLU A 132 2.75 22.12 15.19
C GLU A 132 2.37 22.93 13.93
N ILE A 133 1.27 22.57 13.26
CA ILE A 133 0.73 23.28 12.10
C ILE A 133 0.47 24.75 12.42
N SER A 134 -0.12 25.01 13.59
CA SER A 134 -0.46 26.36 14.04
C SER A 134 0.79 27.18 14.39
N ALA A 135 1.78 26.55 15.03
CA ALA A 135 3.05 27.18 15.40
C ALA A 135 3.88 27.57 14.16
N ASN A 136 3.91 26.70 13.13
CA ASN A 136 4.63 26.92 11.88
C ASN A 136 3.82 27.66 10.80
N LYS A 137 2.55 28.00 11.08
CA LYS A 137 1.64 28.74 10.19
C LYS A 137 1.40 28.05 8.84
N TRP A 138 1.34 26.72 8.82
CA TRP A 138 1.02 25.96 7.61
C TRP A 138 -0.49 25.98 7.32
N SER A 139 -0.99 27.09 6.77
CA SER A 139 -2.42 27.28 6.51
C SER A 139 -3.01 26.34 5.46
N ASN A 140 -2.17 25.68 4.66
CA ASN A 140 -2.57 24.70 3.65
C ASN A 140 -2.68 23.27 4.20
N VAL A 141 -2.35 23.01 5.46
CA VAL A 141 -2.36 21.67 6.05
C VAL A 141 -3.51 21.53 7.06
N SER A 142 -4.33 20.49 6.89
CA SER A 142 -5.37 20.10 7.86
C SER A 142 -5.09 18.69 8.40
N VAL A 143 -5.54 18.41 9.62
CA VAL A 143 -5.33 17.10 10.26
C VAL A 143 -6.60 16.57 10.92
N HIS A 144 -6.87 15.29 10.67
CA HIS A 144 -7.95 14.52 11.26
C HIS A 144 -7.42 13.33 12.05
N GLY A 145 -8.19 12.95 13.07
CA GLY A 145 -7.94 11.76 13.88
C GLY A 145 -8.93 10.68 13.48
N ALA A 146 -8.43 9.51 13.09
CA ALA A 146 -9.21 8.32 12.87
C ALA A 146 -9.73 7.78 14.21
N ARG A 147 -11.03 7.49 14.29
CA ARG A 147 -11.66 6.98 15.51
C ARG A 147 -11.17 5.56 15.83
N LEU A 148 -10.66 5.34 17.04
CA LEU A 148 -10.18 4.03 17.50
C LEU A 148 -11.00 3.56 18.73
N PRO A 149 -12.22 3.02 18.51
CA PRO A 149 -13.15 2.72 19.62
C PRO A 149 -12.75 1.50 20.46
N LEU A 150 -11.82 0.67 19.98
CA LEU A 150 -11.37 -0.54 20.66
C LEU A 150 -10.03 -0.31 21.35
N PRO A 151 -9.80 -0.87 22.55
CA PRO A 151 -8.52 -0.76 23.23
C PRO A 151 -7.42 -1.42 22.39
N PHE A 152 -6.21 -0.86 22.46
CA PHE A 152 -5.02 -1.31 21.71
C PHE A 152 -5.14 -1.22 20.18
N GLY A 153 -6.25 -0.72 19.64
CA GLY A 153 -6.40 -0.44 18.21
C GLY A 153 -5.38 0.61 17.75
N THR A 154 -4.89 0.46 16.52
CA THR A 154 -3.92 1.37 15.91
C THR A 154 -4.34 1.71 14.49
N HIS A 155 -4.27 2.99 14.14
CA HIS A 155 -4.40 3.43 12.76
C HIS A 155 -3.09 3.17 12.01
N HIS A 156 -3.02 2.06 11.29
CA HIS A 156 -1.78 1.59 10.66
C HIS A 156 -1.66 1.89 9.16
N THR A 157 -2.74 2.40 8.57
CA THR A 157 -2.83 2.59 7.12
C THR A 157 -1.85 3.63 6.64
N LYS A 158 -1.24 3.35 5.49
CA LYS A 158 -0.28 4.19 4.78
C LYS A 158 -0.77 4.32 3.36
N LEU A 159 -1.60 5.33 3.16
CA LEU A 159 -2.29 5.59 1.91
C LEU A 159 -2.10 7.06 1.58
N SER A 160 -1.62 7.35 0.39
CA SER A 160 -1.57 8.72 -0.13
C SER A 160 -2.39 8.80 -1.41
N ILE A 161 -3.24 9.82 -1.51
CA ILE A 161 -4.03 10.11 -2.71
C ILE A 161 -3.68 11.53 -3.14
N PHE A 162 -3.42 11.70 -4.43
CA PHE A 162 -3.02 12.96 -5.01
C PHE A 162 -3.92 13.28 -6.19
N GLU A 163 -4.36 14.52 -6.23
CA GLU A 163 -4.93 15.11 -7.42
C GLU A 163 -3.85 15.93 -8.13
N SER A 164 -3.67 15.69 -9.42
CA SER A 164 -2.77 16.45 -10.29
C SER A 164 -3.52 16.93 -11.54
N GLU A 165 -2.83 17.71 -12.37
CA GLU A 165 -3.33 18.12 -13.69
C GLU A 165 -3.67 16.93 -14.60
N THR A 166 -3.01 15.79 -14.39
CA THR A 166 -3.15 14.60 -15.26
C THR A 166 -4.21 13.62 -14.77
N GLY A 167 -4.66 13.74 -13.52
CA GLY A 167 -5.66 12.84 -12.95
C GLY A 167 -5.44 12.57 -11.46
N LEU A 168 -5.92 11.40 -11.04
CA LEU A 168 -5.81 10.91 -9.67
C LEU A 168 -4.67 9.90 -9.55
N HIS A 169 -3.87 10.01 -8.51
CA HIS A 169 -2.77 9.09 -8.20
C HIS A 169 -2.95 8.54 -6.79
N ILE A 170 -2.80 7.23 -6.63
CA ILE A 170 -3.10 6.49 -5.41
C ILE A 170 -1.88 5.64 -5.06
N ILE A 171 -1.36 5.82 -3.85
CA ILE A 171 -0.21 5.10 -3.32
C ILE A 171 -0.62 4.39 -2.04
N VAL A 172 -0.55 3.06 -2.04
CA VAL A 172 -0.62 2.26 -0.81
C VAL A 172 0.81 1.81 -0.49
N SER A 173 1.35 2.25 0.65
CA SER A 173 2.76 2.00 1.00
C SER A 173 2.92 1.29 2.33
N THR A 174 4.17 0.93 2.66
CA THR A 174 4.52 0.39 3.98
C THR A 174 5.32 1.34 4.84
N ALA A 175 5.74 2.48 4.29
CA ALA A 175 6.55 3.50 4.96
C ALA A 175 5.71 4.51 5.74
N ASN A 176 6.17 4.86 6.93
CA ASN A 176 5.71 6.06 7.62
C ASN A 176 6.22 7.31 6.88
N LEU A 177 5.58 8.47 7.07
CA LEU A 177 6.05 9.73 6.46
C LEU A 177 7.07 10.40 7.36
N ILE A 178 8.20 9.71 7.57
CA ILE A 178 9.38 10.17 8.32
C ILE A 178 10.63 9.70 7.58
N GLU A 179 11.69 10.50 7.60
CA GLU A 179 12.95 10.24 6.89
C GLU A 179 13.49 8.80 7.07
N GLY A 180 13.66 8.36 8.32
CA GLY A 180 14.24 7.05 8.61
C GLY A 180 13.45 5.83 8.10
N ASP A 181 12.18 6.00 7.72
CA ASP A 181 11.41 4.93 7.08
C ASP A 181 11.65 4.84 5.57
N TRP A 182 12.15 5.90 4.93
CA TRP A 182 12.43 6.00 3.51
C TRP A 182 13.90 5.81 3.18
N ASP A 183 14.82 6.11 4.09
CA ASP A 183 16.26 6.05 3.79
C ASP A 183 16.87 4.70 4.15
N GLN A 184 16.43 4.08 5.25
CA GLN A 184 17.17 3.00 5.91
C GLN A 184 16.43 1.67 5.95
N LYS A 185 15.26 1.58 5.32
CA LYS A 185 14.37 0.42 5.39
C LYS A 185 13.92 0.04 4.00
N THR A 186 13.89 -1.25 3.69
CA THR A 186 13.13 -1.68 2.53
C THR A 186 11.66 -1.52 2.84
N GLN A 187 11.03 -0.80 1.95
CA GLN A 187 9.62 -0.57 1.94
C GLN A 187 9.15 -0.85 0.53
N CYS A 188 7.86 -1.06 0.42
CA CYS A 188 7.21 -1.19 -0.87
C CYS A 188 6.07 -0.21 -0.97
N PHE A 189 5.71 0.07 -2.21
CA PHE A 189 4.45 0.71 -2.52
C PHE A 189 3.79 0.06 -3.73
N TYR A 190 2.46 0.13 -3.69
CA TYR A 190 1.59 -0.07 -4.82
C TYR A 190 1.18 1.32 -5.32
N TYR A 191 1.32 1.55 -6.61
CA TYR A 191 0.87 2.78 -7.26
C TYR A 191 -0.20 2.45 -8.30
N ALA A 192 -1.26 3.25 -8.27
CA ALA A 192 -2.36 3.24 -9.24
C ALA A 192 -2.66 4.68 -9.66
N SER A 193 -3.11 4.87 -10.90
CA SER A 193 -3.54 6.18 -11.39
C SER A 193 -4.60 6.06 -12.46
N GLY A 194 -5.38 7.11 -12.63
CA GLY A 194 -6.38 7.22 -13.68
C GLY A 194 -6.68 8.67 -14.03
N PRO A 195 -7.05 8.97 -15.28
CA PRO A 195 -7.50 10.30 -15.68
C PRO A 195 -8.89 10.60 -15.11
N PHE A 196 -9.19 11.89 -14.88
CA PHE A 196 -10.56 12.30 -14.61
C PHE A 196 -11.41 12.20 -15.86
N LEU A 197 -12.66 11.78 -15.67
CA LEU A 197 -13.62 11.66 -16.76
C LEU A 197 -14.21 13.02 -17.13
N ASN A 198 -14.49 13.18 -18.42
CA ASN A 198 -15.27 14.32 -18.90
C ASN A 198 -16.73 14.17 -18.46
N SER A 199 -17.45 15.30 -18.35
CA SER A 199 -18.83 15.37 -17.82
C SER A 199 -19.86 14.47 -18.52
N GLU A 200 -19.55 13.93 -19.69
CA GLU A 200 -20.41 13.05 -20.49
C GLU A 200 -20.11 11.56 -20.29
N SER A 201 -19.01 11.20 -19.62
CA SER A 201 -18.56 9.82 -19.44
C SER A 201 -18.75 9.37 -18.00
N ALA A 202 -19.59 8.35 -17.78
CA ALA A 202 -19.72 7.72 -16.47
C ALA A 202 -18.56 6.75 -16.24
N ALA A 203 -17.94 6.80 -15.06
CA ALA A 203 -16.93 5.82 -14.68
C ALA A 203 -17.57 4.42 -14.62
N THR A 204 -16.92 3.45 -15.25
CA THR A 204 -17.21 2.06 -14.92
C THR A 204 -16.59 1.78 -13.56
N GLU A 205 -17.41 1.53 -12.54
CA GLU A 205 -16.92 1.25 -11.19
C GLU A 205 -16.08 -0.03 -11.19
N SER A 206 -14.76 0.13 -11.03
CA SER A 206 -13.85 -1.00 -10.85
C SER A 206 -13.92 -1.54 -9.43
N GLY A 207 -13.57 -2.82 -9.24
CA GLY A 207 -13.52 -3.43 -7.92
C GLY A 207 -12.56 -2.68 -6.97
N PHE A 208 -11.44 -2.18 -7.49
CA PHE A 208 -10.50 -1.35 -6.75
C PHE A 208 -11.12 -0.03 -6.29
N SER A 209 -11.76 0.72 -7.20
CA SER A 209 -12.41 2.00 -6.90
C SER A 209 -13.50 1.84 -5.83
N LYS A 210 -14.32 0.80 -5.97
CA LYS A 210 -15.36 0.45 -5.01
C LYS A 210 -14.78 0.13 -3.64
N ASP A 211 -13.76 -0.73 -3.56
CA ASP A 211 -13.13 -1.11 -2.28
C ASP A 211 -12.51 0.11 -1.59
N LEU A 212 -11.88 1.02 -2.35
CA LEU A 212 -11.28 2.24 -1.82
C LEU A 212 -12.34 3.21 -1.28
N CYS A 213 -13.44 3.42 -2.02
CA CYS A 213 -14.55 4.24 -1.57
C CYS A 213 -15.23 3.66 -0.32
N ASP A 214 -15.45 2.34 -0.30
CA ASP A 214 -15.97 1.63 0.86
C ASP A 214 -15.05 1.85 2.07
N TYR A 215 -13.72 1.78 1.89
CA TYR A 215 -12.75 2.01 2.96
C TYR A 215 -12.74 3.45 3.48
N LEU A 216 -12.69 4.45 2.61
CA LEU A 216 -12.69 5.87 3.02
C LEU A 216 -13.97 6.26 3.75
N SER A 217 -15.10 5.66 3.38
CA SER A 217 -16.41 5.93 4.01
C SER A 217 -16.48 5.51 5.49
N GLU A 218 -15.64 4.56 5.91
CA GLU A 218 -15.61 4.03 7.29
C GLU A 218 -14.98 5.00 8.30
N TYR A 219 -14.30 6.04 7.82
CA TYR A 219 -13.75 7.08 8.68
C TYR A 219 -14.81 8.08 9.15
N HIS A 220 -15.92 8.22 8.41
CA HIS A 220 -16.99 9.18 8.70
C HIS A 220 -16.49 10.64 8.85
N LEU A 221 -15.52 11.03 8.02
CA LEU A 221 -14.96 12.39 7.97
C LEU A 221 -15.49 13.12 6.74
N SER A 222 -16.01 14.34 6.93
CA SER A 222 -16.56 15.17 5.85
C SER A 222 -15.56 15.41 4.71
N ASP A 223 -14.30 15.65 5.08
CA ASP A 223 -13.23 16.00 4.14
C ASP A 223 -12.87 14.85 3.20
N LEU A 224 -13.24 13.61 3.54
CA LEU A 224 -13.07 12.46 2.66
C LEU A 224 -14.15 12.36 1.58
N THR A 225 -15.25 13.10 1.70
CA THR A 225 -16.31 13.16 0.68
C THR A 225 -15.76 13.68 -0.64
N TYR A 226 -14.89 14.71 -0.58
CA TYR A 226 -14.18 15.22 -1.74
C TYR A 226 -13.44 14.09 -2.47
N TRP A 227 -12.62 13.33 -1.73
CA TRP A 227 -11.81 12.26 -2.30
C TRP A 227 -12.63 11.09 -2.83
N ILE A 228 -13.71 10.72 -2.14
CA ILE A 228 -14.65 9.70 -2.62
C ILE A 228 -15.27 10.13 -3.96
N ASP A 229 -15.63 11.40 -4.10
CA ASP A 229 -16.13 11.94 -5.36
C ASP A 229 -15.05 11.92 -6.46
N ARG A 230 -13.82 12.35 -6.15
CA ARG A 230 -12.71 12.29 -7.12
C ARG A 230 -12.42 10.86 -7.59
N ILE A 231 -12.47 9.87 -6.70
CA ILE A 231 -12.27 8.45 -7.04
C ILE A 231 -13.40 7.93 -7.94
N LYS A 232 -14.65 8.31 -7.67
CA LYS A 232 -15.81 7.93 -8.50
C LYS A 232 -15.80 8.56 -9.89
N ASN A 233 -15.20 9.74 -10.03
CA ASN A 233 -15.08 10.47 -11.29
C ASN A 233 -13.72 10.24 -11.99
N CYS A 234 -12.98 9.21 -11.58
CA CYS A 234 -11.70 8.83 -12.15
C CYS A 234 -11.83 7.49 -12.89
N ASP A 235 -11.25 7.39 -14.09
CA ASP A 235 -11.19 6.12 -14.81
C ASP A 235 -10.12 5.20 -14.20
N LEU A 236 -10.58 4.27 -13.37
CA LEU A 236 -9.79 3.21 -12.78
C LEU A 236 -10.21 1.83 -13.31
N SER A 237 -10.84 1.79 -14.49
CA SER A 237 -11.45 0.58 -15.06
C SER A 237 -10.44 -0.49 -15.43
N ASP A 238 -9.23 -0.10 -15.83
CA ASP A 238 -8.14 -1.03 -16.12
C ASP A 238 -7.71 -1.81 -14.87
N ILE A 239 -7.91 -1.24 -13.67
CA ILE A 239 -7.38 -1.78 -12.42
C ILE A 239 -8.18 -3.00 -11.96
N SER A 240 -7.58 -4.17 -12.20
CA SER A 240 -8.13 -5.47 -11.80
C SER A 240 -7.80 -5.89 -10.36
N ASP A 241 -6.81 -5.25 -9.73
CA ASP A 241 -6.44 -5.52 -8.33
C ASP A 241 -7.59 -5.19 -7.36
N ARG A 242 -7.55 -5.79 -6.17
CA ARG A 242 -8.58 -5.61 -5.12
C ARG A 242 -7.92 -5.14 -3.84
N LEU A 243 -8.61 -4.29 -3.07
CA LEU A 243 -8.11 -3.84 -1.77
C LEU A 243 -8.64 -4.74 -0.66
N VAL A 244 -7.74 -5.18 0.21
CA VAL A 244 -8.08 -5.83 1.47
C VAL A 244 -7.71 -4.87 2.59
N PHE A 245 -8.70 -4.45 3.37
CA PHE A 245 -8.52 -3.46 4.41
C PHE A 245 -9.21 -3.89 5.71
N SER A 246 -8.78 -3.33 6.83
CA SER A 246 -9.32 -3.60 8.16
C SER A 246 -9.93 -2.34 8.76
N VAL A 247 -11.05 -2.50 9.46
CA VAL A 247 -11.77 -1.42 10.13
C VAL A 247 -12.07 -1.87 11.56
N PRO A 248 -11.79 -1.05 12.59
CA PRO A 248 -12.04 -1.44 13.98
C PRO A 248 -13.53 -1.71 14.22
N GLY A 249 -13.83 -2.80 14.92
CA GLY A 249 -15.20 -3.12 15.33
C GLY A 249 -15.48 -4.61 15.42
N TYR A 250 -16.62 -4.94 16.05
CA TYR A 250 -17.17 -6.29 16.04
C TYR A 250 -18.14 -6.41 14.87
N HIS A 251 -17.68 -7.07 13.80
CA HIS A 251 -18.45 -7.17 12.56
C HIS A 251 -19.16 -8.52 12.47
N GLN A 252 -20.45 -8.50 12.12
CA GLN A 252 -21.23 -9.70 11.82
C GLN A 252 -21.42 -9.85 10.31
N VAL A 253 -21.75 -11.05 9.84
CA VAL A 253 -22.11 -11.29 8.44
C VAL A 253 -23.35 -10.43 8.09
N PRO A 254 -23.37 -9.72 6.94
CA PRO A 254 -22.42 -9.78 5.83
C PRO A 254 -21.22 -8.84 5.95
N ARG A 255 -21.22 -7.88 6.88
CA ARG A 255 -20.18 -6.87 7.02
C ARG A 255 -18.81 -7.47 7.38
N LEU A 256 -18.78 -8.54 8.18
CA LEU A 256 -17.57 -9.31 8.52
C LEU A 256 -16.74 -9.66 7.28
N ASN A 257 -17.42 -10.00 6.19
CA ASN A 257 -16.80 -10.42 4.96
C ASN A 257 -16.17 -9.29 4.14
N LYS A 258 -16.37 -8.02 4.53
CA LYS A 258 -15.77 -6.87 3.85
C LYS A 258 -14.37 -6.55 4.33
N TYR A 259 -14.01 -6.96 5.54
CA TYR A 259 -12.77 -6.52 6.19
C TYR A 259 -11.83 -7.69 6.52
N GLY A 260 -10.55 -7.36 6.69
CA GLY A 260 -9.52 -8.25 7.22
C GLY A 260 -9.35 -9.57 6.44
N HIS A 261 -8.90 -10.61 7.13
CA HIS A 261 -8.67 -11.91 6.52
C HIS A 261 -9.95 -12.60 5.98
N PRO A 262 -11.17 -12.40 6.53
CA PRO A 262 -12.39 -12.92 5.90
C PRO A 262 -12.64 -12.36 4.49
N SER A 263 -12.37 -11.08 4.27
CA SER A 263 -12.45 -10.46 2.94
C SER A 263 -11.47 -11.11 1.96
N LEU A 264 -10.23 -11.32 2.40
CA LEU A 264 -9.24 -12.07 1.61
C LEU A 264 -9.75 -13.48 1.26
N ALA A 265 -10.39 -14.19 2.20
CA ALA A 265 -10.96 -15.50 1.92
C ALA A 265 -11.99 -15.48 0.79
N GLN A 266 -12.81 -14.42 0.71
CA GLN A 266 -13.79 -14.27 -0.38
C GLN A 266 -13.11 -14.09 -1.74
N LEU A 267 -12.10 -13.22 -1.80
CA LEU A 267 -11.34 -12.98 -3.03
C LEU A 267 -10.60 -14.22 -3.50
N LEU A 268 -10.16 -15.08 -2.58
CA LEU A 268 -9.44 -16.32 -2.88
C LEU A 268 -10.37 -17.51 -3.19
N ARG A 269 -11.67 -17.42 -2.87
CA ARG A 269 -12.62 -18.55 -2.92
C ARG A 269 -12.64 -19.24 -4.28
N ASN A 270 -12.69 -18.45 -5.35
CA ASN A 270 -12.83 -18.96 -6.72
C ASN A 270 -11.49 -19.30 -7.38
N ARG A 271 -10.36 -19.20 -6.66
CA ARG A 271 -9.08 -19.64 -7.21
C ARG A 271 -9.10 -21.14 -7.51
N PRO A 272 -8.48 -21.61 -8.60
CA PRO A 272 -8.35 -23.03 -8.87
C PRO A 272 -7.71 -23.78 -7.69
N VAL A 273 -8.16 -25.01 -7.44
CA VAL A 273 -7.50 -25.87 -6.46
C VAL A 273 -6.14 -26.28 -7.04
N PRO A 274 -5.02 -26.06 -6.33
CA PRO A 274 -3.71 -26.48 -6.83
C PRO A 274 -3.66 -28.00 -7.02
N GLU A 275 -2.90 -28.48 -8.01
CA GLU A 275 -2.71 -29.90 -8.26
C GLU A 275 -2.27 -30.68 -7.02
N ARG A 276 -2.60 -31.98 -6.95
CA ARG A 276 -2.36 -32.81 -5.76
C ARG A 276 -0.89 -32.88 -5.35
N ASN A 277 0.02 -32.83 -6.33
CA ASN A 277 1.46 -32.96 -6.11
C ASN A 277 2.18 -31.60 -6.07
N ALA A 278 1.46 -30.48 -6.23
CA ALA A 278 2.06 -29.16 -6.15
C ALA A 278 2.53 -28.89 -4.71
N ARG A 279 3.75 -28.37 -4.56
CA ARG A 279 4.22 -27.84 -3.28
C ARG A 279 3.35 -26.64 -2.91
N ARG A 280 2.72 -26.69 -1.72
CA ARG A 280 1.84 -25.64 -1.22
C ARG A 280 2.52 -24.96 -0.04
N LEU A 281 2.84 -23.68 -0.21
CA LEU A 281 3.54 -22.89 0.79
C LEU A 281 2.79 -21.57 1.01
N PHE A 282 2.51 -21.26 2.27
CA PHE A 282 2.08 -19.92 2.69
C PHE A 282 3.26 -19.22 3.35
N LEU A 283 3.67 -18.11 2.76
CA LEU A 283 4.69 -17.23 3.31
C LEU A 283 3.98 -16.00 3.89
N ALA A 284 4.20 -15.76 5.18
CA ALA A 284 3.78 -14.53 5.85
C ALA A 284 5.03 -13.73 6.20
N GLN A 285 5.08 -12.50 5.73
CA GLN A 285 6.14 -11.55 6.02
C GLN A 285 5.50 -10.35 6.74
N CYS A 286 6.04 -10.00 7.91
CA CYS A 286 5.62 -8.86 8.69
C CYS A 286 6.80 -8.28 9.49
N SER A 287 6.70 -7.00 9.86
CA SER A 287 7.70 -6.33 10.71
C SER A 287 7.36 -6.39 12.21
N SER A 288 6.23 -7.02 12.57
CA SER A 288 5.75 -7.18 13.94
C SER A 288 4.80 -8.38 14.04
N ILE A 289 4.73 -8.99 15.22
CA ILE A 289 3.83 -10.12 15.52
C ILE A 289 3.08 -9.84 16.83
N GLY A 290 1.75 -9.91 16.76
CA GLY A 290 0.88 -9.83 17.94
C GLY A 290 0.80 -11.15 18.71
N SER A 291 0.05 -11.16 19.81
CA SER A 291 -0.24 -12.40 20.53
C SER A 291 -1.25 -13.25 19.73
N LEU A 292 -0.80 -14.43 19.25
CA LEU A 292 -1.62 -15.34 18.44
C LEU A 292 -2.35 -16.43 19.25
N GLY A 293 -2.26 -16.36 20.58
CA GLY A 293 -2.73 -17.39 21.51
C GLY A 293 -1.64 -18.39 21.94
N ALA A 294 -1.95 -19.20 22.96
CA ALA A 294 -0.98 -20.13 23.55
C ALA A 294 -0.61 -21.30 22.61
N LYS A 295 -1.46 -21.62 21.65
CA LYS A 295 -1.25 -22.70 20.67
C LYS A 295 -1.65 -22.22 19.27
N ARG A 296 -1.05 -22.80 18.23
CA ARG A 296 -1.34 -22.44 16.83
C ARG A 296 -2.80 -22.71 16.44
N GLU A 297 -3.46 -23.62 17.14
CA GLU A 297 -4.87 -23.97 17.02
C GLU A 297 -5.81 -22.91 17.62
N THR A 298 -5.31 -21.90 18.33
CA THR A 298 -6.15 -20.85 18.92
C THR A 298 -6.71 -19.90 17.86
N TRP A 299 -5.90 -19.48 16.89
CA TRP A 299 -6.30 -18.49 15.89
C TRP A 299 -5.61 -18.71 14.54
N LEU A 300 -4.29 -18.92 14.55
CA LEU A 300 -3.46 -18.97 13.35
C LEU A 300 -3.93 -20.02 12.34
N LEU A 301 -4.16 -21.26 12.78
CA LEU A 301 -4.63 -22.34 11.89
C LEU A 301 -6.12 -22.26 11.55
N PRO A 302 -7.06 -22.24 12.53
CA PRO A 302 -8.48 -22.34 12.22
C PRO A 302 -9.07 -21.10 11.55
N GLN A 303 -8.47 -19.92 11.74
CA GLN A 303 -9.02 -18.67 11.20
C GLN A 303 -8.15 -18.09 10.09
N PHE A 304 -6.90 -17.74 10.40
CA PHE A 304 -6.05 -17.02 9.45
C PHE A 304 -5.65 -17.91 8.27
N LEU A 305 -5.09 -19.09 8.54
CA LEU A 305 -4.72 -20.04 7.48
C LEU A 305 -5.94 -20.52 6.68
N HIS A 306 -7.07 -20.78 7.33
CA HIS A 306 -8.32 -21.12 6.64
C HIS A 306 -8.74 -20.02 5.64
N SER A 307 -8.53 -18.76 6.00
CA SER A 307 -8.81 -17.63 5.11
C SER A 307 -7.83 -17.55 3.94
N LEU A 308 -6.55 -17.80 4.17
CA LEU A 308 -5.53 -17.88 3.10
C LEU A 308 -5.82 -19.00 2.08
N GLN A 309 -6.62 -20.01 2.47
CA GLN A 309 -7.07 -21.09 1.58
C GLN A 309 -8.34 -20.74 0.80
N GLY A 310 -8.89 -19.54 0.97
CA GLY A 310 -10.16 -19.16 0.38
C GLY A 310 -11.38 -19.79 1.07
N ALA A 311 -11.25 -20.10 2.37
CA ALA A 311 -12.29 -20.74 3.18
C ALA A 311 -12.83 -22.06 2.59
N LYS A 312 -11.93 -22.87 2.03
CA LYS A 312 -12.24 -24.21 1.48
C LYS A 312 -12.12 -25.30 2.57
N GLU A 313 -12.84 -26.40 2.40
CA GLU A 313 -12.90 -27.53 3.36
C GLU A 313 -11.50 -28.08 3.74
N PRO A 314 -11.30 -28.51 5.00
CA PRO A 314 -10.02 -28.96 5.54
C PRO A 314 -9.65 -30.36 5.04
N GLY A 315 -9.13 -30.47 3.82
CA GLY A 315 -8.53 -31.70 3.28
C GLY A 315 -7.00 -31.67 3.18
N LEU A 316 -6.36 -30.66 3.78
CA LEU A 316 -5.06 -30.20 3.34
C LEU A 316 -4.09 -30.05 4.53
N VAL A 317 -3.04 -30.87 4.54
CA VAL A 317 -1.90 -30.77 5.47
C VAL A 317 -0.91 -29.73 4.91
N PHE A 318 -0.44 -28.80 5.74
CA PHE A 318 0.48 -27.74 5.32
C PHE A 318 1.65 -27.56 6.27
N GLU A 319 2.79 -27.18 5.69
CA GLU A 319 3.93 -26.62 6.41
C GLU A 319 3.88 -25.10 6.33
N LEU A 320 3.85 -24.45 7.49
CA LEU A 320 4.09 -23.02 7.61
C LEU A 320 5.61 -22.83 7.77
N CYS A 321 6.32 -22.43 6.69
CA CYS A 321 7.74 -22.09 6.84
C CYS A 321 7.86 -20.76 7.60
N ARG A 322 8.56 -20.81 8.73
CA ARG A 322 8.97 -19.62 9.50
C ARG A 322 10.10 -18.91 8.74
N GLY A 323 9.77 -17.86 7.98
CA GLY A 323 10.73 -16.86 7.53
C GLY A 323 10.68 -15.65 8.46
N PHE A 324 11.39 -15.70 9.59
CA PHE A 324 11.61 -14.51 10.40
C PHE A 324 12.69 -13.66 9.73
N PHE A 325 12.30 -12.71 8.91
CA PHE A 325 13.22 -11.67 8.45
C PHE A 325 13.07 -10.45 9.35
N SER A 326 13.77 -10.49 10.49
CA SER A 326 14.06 -9.30 11.29
C SER A 326 15.28 -8.58 10.71
N SER A 327 15.22 -8.19 9.45
CA SER A 327 16.11 -7.16 8.91
C SER A 327 15.53 -6.65 7.61
N ILE A 328 15.36 -5.33 7.57
CA ILE A 328 15.31 -4.39 6.44
C ILE A 328 14.39 -4.72 5.26
N HIS A 329 14.18 -5.96 4.79
CA HIS A 329 13.53 -6.35 3.54
C HIS A 329 12.18 -7.07 3.75
N ALA A 330 11.05 -6.35 3.61
CA ALA A 330 9.78 -6.86 4.14
C ALA A 330 8.47 -6.22 3.60
N LEU A 331 7.78 -6.91 2.68
CA LEU A 331 6.39 -6.62 2.27
C LEU A 331 5.38 -7.01 3.37
N LYS A 332 4.84 -6.00 4.07
CA LYS A 332 3.96 -6.18 5.26
C LYS A 332 2.54 -6.62 4.90
N MET A 333 2.09 -7.76 5.43
CA MET A 333 0.68 -7.99 5.73
C MET A 333 0.38 -7.55 7.17
N TYR A 334 -0.46 -6.53 7.35
CA TYR A 334 -1.00 -6.17 8.67
C TYR A 334 -2.39 -6.78 8.84
N VAL A 335 -2.50 -7.77 9.72
CA VAL A 335 -3.78 -8.12 10.35
C VAL A 335 -3.76 -7.45 11.71
N THR A 336 -4.38 -6.27 11.81
CA THR A 336 -4.66 -5.64 13.10
C THR A 336 -5.92 -6.25 13.68
N HIS A 337 -5.85 -6.67 14.95
CA HIS A 337 -6.99 -7.15 15.74
C HIS A 337 -7.95 -6.02 16.12
#